data_AF-A0A1B1ZVW9-F1
#
_entry.id   AF-A0A1B1ZVW9-F1
#
_cell.length_a   1.000
_cell.length_b   1.000
_cell.length_c   1.000
_cell.angle_alpha   90.00
_cell.angle_beta   90.00
_cell.angle_gamma   90.00
#
_symmetry.space_group_name_H-M   'P 1'
#
loop_
_entity.id
_entity.type
_entity.pdbx_description
1 polymer ?
#
loop_
_entity_poly.entity_id
_entity_poly.type
_entity_poly.pdbx_seq_one_letter_code
_entity_poly.pdbx_strand_id
1 'polypeptide(L)'
;MGHAGRVPALPTDPRPDVPADAVPQAVFLDLDNTLIAGSSALAFARPFARHGLIDRATVARGVWAQLLLVLSGADAATMDTLRRRMTLISRGWEVRRVSEIVAETLQEVVGPLVYPEAVRMIERFREQGSEIVLLSASGLEVVEPIAGLIGIERFRATTMRIDDGRYSGEIDFYCYGAGKAEAAREIAAESGFDLSRCAAYTDSITDLPLLEVVGQPAVVNPDRELRAVARERGWPVLRFVRAASRRDRLSRLRDRLSDRFPADAAGAGALGGAASASRREPELPVVLAAGGVLAALAAGILLARRSR
;
A
#
# COMPACT_ATOMS: atom_id res chain seq x y z
N MET A 1 19.54 -20.78 54.33
CA MET A 1 18.85 -19.59 53.78
C MET A 1 19.87 -18.46 53.69
N GLY A 2 20.21 -17.80 52.60
CA GLY A 2 19.92 -17.90 51.17
C GLY A 2 20.87 -16.89 50.51
N HIS A 3 21.79 -17.36 49.66
CA HIS A 3 22.86 -16.56 49.06
C HIS A 3 22.31 -15.91 47.78
N ALA A 4 21.99 -14.61 47.82
CA ALA A 4 21.54 -13.87 46.64
C ALA A 4 22.75 -13.19 45.98
N GLY A 5 23.19 -13.76 44.86
CA GLY A 5 24.26 -13.21 44.03
C GLY A 5 23.85 -11.87 43.41
N ARG A 6 24.71 -10.86 43.57
CA ARG A 6 24.57 -9.53 42.95
C ARG A 6 25.15 -9.61 41.54
N VAL A 7 24.31 -9.52 40.52
CA VAL A 7 24.75 -9.45 39.12
C VAL A 7 25.37 -8.08 38.85
N PRO A 8 26.58 -7.97 38.28
CA PRO A 8 27.19 -6.67 37.99
C PRO A 8 26.50 -6.02 36.79
N ALA A 9 26.14 -4.75 36.93
CA ALA A 9 25.58 -3.94 35.84
C ALA A 9 26.64 -3.72 34.75
N LEU A 10 26.27 -3.97 33.50
CA LEU A 10 27.13 -3.72 32.34
C LEU A 10 27.28 -2.20 32.09
N PRO A 11 28.46 -1.73 31.65
CA PRO A 11 28.69 -0.32 31.38
C PRO A 11 27.91 0.14 30.14
N THR A 12 27.14 1.20 30.28
CA THR A 12 26.48 1.90 29.16
C THR A 12 27.47 2.88 28.54
N ASP A 13 27.86 2.63 27.29
CA ASP A 13 28.64 3.56 26.47
C ASP A 13 27.77 4.79 26.10
N PRO A 14 28.28 6.03 26.13
CA PRO A 14 27.47 7.21 25.85
C PRO A 14 27.23 7.35 24.34
N ARG A 15 25.96 7.43 23.95
CA ARG A 15 25.57 7.77 22.57
C ARG A 15 25.65 9.28 22.36
N PRO A 16 26.07 9.76 21.18
CA PRO A 16 26.13 11.19 20.87
C PRO A 16 24.72 11.83 20.86
N ASP A 17 24.67 13.09 21.28
CA ASP A 17 23.51 13.88 21.70
C ASP A 17 22.48 14.21 20.58
N VAL A 18 21.63 13.25 20.22
CA VAL A 18 20.35 13.53 19.54
C VAL A 18 19.23 12.98 20.43
N PRO A 19 18.24 13.80 20.88
CA PRO A 19 17.18 13.30 21.75
C PRO A 19 16.29 12.34 20.95
N ALA A 20 16.40 11.04 21.27
CA ALA A 20 15.56 9.98 20.71
C ALA A 20 14.08 10.03 21.19
N ASP A 21 13.70 11.07 21.96
CA ASP A 21 12.47 11.09 22.77
C ASP A 21 11.56 12.32 22.52
N ALA A 22 11.84 13.16 21.52
CA ALA A 22 10.95 14.29 21.22
C ALA A 22 9.75 13.83 20.38
N VAL A 23 8.54 13.96 20.93
CA VAL A 23 7.29 13.73 20.20
C VAL A 23 7.28 14.58 18.92
N PRO A 24 7.06 13.98 17.74
CA PRO A 24 7.06 14.72 16.48
C PRO A 24 5.88 15.71 16.43
N GLN A 25 6.07 16.86 15.80
CA GLN A 25 4.98 17.83 15.58
C GLN A 25 3.93 17.27 14.62
N ALA A 26 4.39 16.60 13.56
CA ALA A 26 3.54 15.92 12.59
C ALA A 26 4.13 14.58 12.17
N VAL A 27 3.26 13.65 11.80
CA VAL A 27 3.61 12.32 11.30
C VAL A 27 3.00 12.16 9.91
N PHE A 28 3.87 12.09 8.90
CA PHE A 28 3.51 11.84 7.51
C PHE A 28 3.45 10.33 7.25
N LEU A 29 2.30 9.83 6.84
CA LEU A 29 2.05 8.40 6.65
C LEU A 29 1.75 8.14 5.18
N ASP A 30 2.44 7.19 4.58
CA ASP A 30 1.98 6.57 3.34
C ASP A 30 0.76 5.67 3.58
N LEU A 31 -0.03 5.39 2.54
CA LEU A 31 -1.22 4.56 2.61
C LEU A 31 -0.97 3.08 2.29
N ASP A 32 -0.58 2.79 1.05
CA ASP A 32 -0.53 1.44 0.49
C ASP A 32 0.63 0.66 1.12
N ASN A 33 0.42 -0.61 1.51
CA ASN A 33 1.37 -1.43 2.31
C ASN A 33 1.87 -0.84 3.65
N THR A 34 1.50 0.40 3.98
CA THR A 34 1.88 1.13 5.19
C THR A 34 0.73 1.15 6.20
N LEU A 35 -0.43 1.73 5.87
CA LEU A 35 -1.63 1.70 6.72
C LEU A 35 -2.58 0.55 6.36
N ILE A 36 -2.62 0.19 5.07
CA ILE A 36 -3.44 -0.91 4.56
C ILE A 36 -2.55 -1.97 3.93
N ALA A 37 -2.96 -3.23 4.02
CA ALA A 37 -2.28 -4.34 3.39
C ALA A 37 -2.57 -4.35 1.88
N GLY A 38 -1.51 -4.24 1.07
CA GLY A 38 -1.63 -4.20 -0.39
C GLY A 38 -1.91 -2.80 -0.94
N SER A 39 -2.25 -2.74 -2.22
CA SER A 39 -2.55 -1.47 -2.89
C SER A 39 -4.04 -1.17 -2.90
N SER A 40 -4.41 0.05 -2.49
CA SER A 40 -5.79 0.58 -2.56
C SER A 40 -6.33 0.55 -3.99
N ALA A 41 -5.51 0.91 -4.98
CA ALA A 41 -5.92 0.84 -6.38
C ALA A 41 -6.29 -0.60 -6.81
N LEU A 42 -5.65 -1.65 -6.26
CA LEU A 42 -5.90 -3.08 -6.58
C LEU A 42 -7.22 -3.47 -5.95
N ALA A 43 -7.37 -3.05 -4.70
CA ALA A 43 -8.54 -3.34 -3.89
C ALA A 43 -9.81 -2.83 -4.60
N PHE A 44 -9.77 -1.65 -5.21
CA PHE A 44 -10.92 -1.07 -5.95
C PHE A 44 -11.06 -1.50 -7.41
N ALA A 45 -10.08 -2.20 -8.00
CA ALA A 45 -10.18 -2.66 -9.38
C ALA A 45 -11.41 -3.56 -9.64
N ARG A 46 -11.72 -4.46 -8.69
CA ARG A 46 -12.88 -5.36 -8.80
C ARG A 46 -14.22 -4.62 -8.65
N PRO A 47 -14.43 -3.75 -7.64
CA PRO A 47 -15.57 -2.83 -7.60
C PRO A 47 -15.78 -2.05 -8.89
N PHE A 48 -14.74 -1.37 -9.40
CA PHE A 48 -14.87 -0.58 -10.64
C PHE A 48 -15.24 -1.43 -11.85
N ALA A 49 -14.68 -2.65 -11.97
CA ALA A 49 -15.06 -3.58 -13.04
C ALA A 49 -16.51 -4.08 -12.91
N ARG A 50 -16.98 -4.34 -11.69
CA ARG A 50 -18.38 -4.76 -11.44
C ARG A 50 -19.40 -3.68 -11.81
N HIS A 51 -19.04 -2.42 -11.62
CA HIS A 51 -19.90 -1.27 -11.92
C HIS A 51 -19.68 -0.71 -13.34
N GLY A 52 -18.92 -1.41 -14.19
CA GLY A 52 -18.78 -1.09 -15.61
C GLY A 52 -17.80 0.04 -15.95
N LEU A 53 -17.05 0.57 -14.97
CA LEU A 53 -16.03 1.60 -15.23
C LEU A 53 -14.78 1.00 -15.89
N ILE A 54 -14.48 -0.26 -15.61
CA ILE A 54 -13.38 -0.98 -16.26
C ILE A 54 -13.94 -2.18 -16.99
N ASP A 55 -13.78 -2.21 -18.31
CA ASP A 55 -14.09 -3.40 -19.10
C ASP A 55 -13.13 -4.56 -18.73
N ARG A 56 -13.67 -5.77 -18.60
CA ARG A 56 -12.90 -6.98 -18.26
C ARG A 56 -11.77 -7.23 -19.26
N ALA A 57 -11.98 -6.87 -20.54
CA ALA A 57 -10.94 -6.97 -21.55
C ALA A 57 -9.81 -5.97 -21.28
N THR A 58 -10.08 -4.78 -20.75
CA THR A 58 -9.07 -3.78 -20.37
C THR A 58 -8.26 -4.23 -19.16
N VAL A 59 -8.89 -4.87 -18.17
CA VAL A 59 -8.18 -5.48 -17.03
C VAL A 59 -7.21 -6.56 -17.49
N ALA A 60 -7.68 -7.54 -18.27
CA ALA A 60 -6.84 -8.64 -18.75
C ALA A 60 -5.66 -8.14 -19.60
N ARG A 61 -5.92 -7.13 -20.44
CA ARG A 61 -4.95 -6.46 -21.28
C ARG A 61 -3.88 -5.73 -20.46
N GLY A 62 -4.28 -5.01 -19.42
CA GLY A 62 -3.35 -4.36 -18.52
C GLY A 62 -2.47 -5.33 -17.74
N VAL A 63 -3.05 -6.41 -17.20
CA VAL A 63 -2.30 -7.44 -16.47
C VAL A 63 -1.26 -8.09 -17.37
N TRP A 64 -1.65 -8.42 -18.61
CA TRP A 64 -0.75 -9.04 -19.58
C TRP A 64 0.46 -8.19 -19.90
N ALA A 65 0.27 -6.88 -20.07
CA ALA A 65 1.38 -6.04 -20.49
C ALA A 65 2.14 -5.41 -19.31
N GLN A 66 1.60 -5.45 -18.08
CA GLN A 66 2.40 -5.31 -16.86
C GLN A 66 3.34 -6.52 -16.69
N LEU A 67 2.88 -7.73 -16.99
CA LEU A 67 3.73 -8.92 -17.02
C LEU A 67 4.86 -8.77 -18.05
N LEU A 68 4.54 -8.27 -19.26
CA LEU A 68 5.56 -7.96 -20.27
C LEU A 68 6.53 -6.86 -19.81
N LEU A 69 6.06 -5.85 -19.07
CA LEU A 69 6.90 -4.76 -18.57
C LEU A 69 7.92 -5.26 -17.54
N VAL A 70 7.46 -6.07 -16.58
CA VAL A 70 8.29 -6.71 -15.56
C VAL A 70 9.33 -7.63 -16.22
N LEU A 71 8.96 -8.31 -17.30
CA LEU A 71 9.89 -9.12 -18.10
C LEU A 71 10.87 -8.29 -18.94
N SER A 72 10.53 -7.04 -19.26
CA SER A 72 11.32 -6.18 -20.15
C SER A 72 12.35 -5.29 -19.45
N GLY A 73 12.31 -5.17 -18.12
CA GLY A 73 13.27 -4.37 -17.33
C GLY A 73 13.27 -2.88 -17.73
N ALA A 74 12.26 -2.13 -17.29
CA ALA A 74 12.01 -0.77 -17.78
C ALA A 74 12.70 0.35 -16.95
N ASP A 75 13.33 1.28 -17.67
CA ASP A 75 14.06 2.46 -17.18
C ASP A 75 13.12 3.65 -16.81
N ALA A 76 13.62 4.65 -16.09
CA ALA A 76 12.83 5.75 -15.48
C ALA A 76 12.00 6.58 -16.49
N ALA A 77 12.51 6.82 -17.70
CA ALA A 77 11.78 7.52 -18.77
C ALA A 77 10.57 6.71 -19.30
N THR A 78 10.64 5.40 -19.20
CA THR A 78 9.54 4.49 -19.52
C THR A 78 8.45 4.61 -18.47
N MET A 79 8.81 4.81 -17.19
CA MET A 79 7.84 4.99 -16.11
C MET A 79 7.07 6.30 -16.19
N ASP A 80 7.68 7.43 -16.56
CA ASP A 80 6.94 8.69 -16.74
C ASP A 80 6.02 8.65 -17.98
N THR A 81 6.41 7.90 -19.01
CA THR A 81 5.56 7.64 -20.19
C THR A 81 4.41 6.68 -19.86
N LEU A 82 4.65 5.65 -19.05
CA LEU A 82 3.60 4.78 -18.54
C LEU A 82 2.65 5.56 -17.63
N ARG A 83 3.16 6.44 -16.76
CA ARG A 83 2.38 7.32 -15.87
C ARG A 83 1.39 8.18 -16.66
N ARG A 84 1.85 8.89 -17.70
CA ARG A 84 0.97 9.67 -18.60
C ARG A 84 -0.05 8.82 -19.37
N ARG A 85 0.21 7.52 -19.55
CA ARG A 85 -0.70 6.60 -20.25
C ARG A 85 -1.68 5.89 -19.29
N MET A 86 -1.33 5.77 -18.01
CA MET A 86 -2.16 5.20 -16.96
C MET A 86 -3.39 6.06 -16.66
N THR A 87 -3.25 7.38 -16.73
CA THR A 87 -4.33 8.36 -16.51
C THR A 87 -5.36 8.37 -17.64
N LEU A 88 -4.99 7.92 -18.84
CA LEU A 88 -5.90 7.80 -19.98
C LEU A 88 -6.98 6.72 -19.76
N ILE A 89 -6.78 5.81 -18.80
CA ILE A 89 -7.73 4.74 -18.50
C ILE A 89 -8.98 5.31 -17.82
N SER A 90 -8.78 6.30 -16.94
CA SER A 90 -9.86 6.97 -16.23
C SER A 90 -10.45 8.15 -17.01
N ARG A 91 -9.84 8.54 -18.15
CA ARG A 91 -10.35 9.62 -19.00
C ARG A 91 -11.81 9.37 -19.37
N GLY A 92 -12.66 10.36 -19.11
CA GLY A 92 -14.09 10.34 -19.39
C GLY A 92 -14.93 9.64 -18.33
N TRP A 93 -14.34 9.02 -17.30
CA TRP A 93 -15.12 8.51 -16.18
C TRP A 93 -15.79 9.67 -15.45
N GLU A 94 -17.05 9.46 -15.06
CA GLU A 94 -17.78 10.41 -14.24
C GLU A 94 -17.26 10.34 -12.80
N VAL A 95 -16.76 11.46 -12.27
CA VAL A 95 -16.13 11.52 -10.95
C VAL A 95 -17.12 11.09 -9.87
N ARG A 96 -18.36 11.58 -9.95
CA ARG A 96 -19.46 11.19 -9.06
C ARG A 96 -19.63 9.66 -9.02
N ARG A 97 -19.55 8.99 -10.17
CA ARG A 97 -19.72 7.53 -10.24
C ARG A 97 -18.57 6.79 -9.55
N VAL A 98 -17.34 7.31 -9.66
CA VAL A 98 -16.18 6.76 -8.94
C VAL A 98 -16.37 6.91 -7.44
N SER A 99 -16.71 8.11 -6.97
CA SER A 99 -16.94 8.39 -5.55
C SER A 99 -18.05 7.52 -4.96
N GLU A 100 -19.15 7.30 -5.70
CA GLU A 100 -20.23 6.40 -5.29
C GLU A 100 -19.74 4.97 -5.08
N ILE A 101 -19.02 4.40 -6.06
CA ILE A 101 -18.52 3.03 -5.97
C ILE A 101 -17.53 2.89 -4.80
N VAL A 102 -16.66 3.88 -4.61
CA VAL A 102 -15.72 3.89 -3.49
C VAL A 102 -16.51 3.91 -2.18
N ALA A 103 -17.44 4.84 -2.00
CA ALA A 103 -18.23 4.96 -0.77
C ALA A 103 -19.05 3.69 -0.47
N GLU A 104 -19.70 3.10 -1.48
CA GLU A 104 -20.50 1.88 -1.35
C GLU A 104 -19.67 0.66 -0.94
N THR A 105 -18.42 0.56 -1.42
CA THR A 105 -17.59 -0.64 -1.25
C THR A 105 -16.46 -0.47 -0.24
N LEU A 106 -16.28 0.74 0.31
CA LEU A 106 -15.16 1.11 1.19
C LEU A 106 -14.97 0.14 2.36
N GLN A 107 -16.04 -0.14 3.10
CA GLN A 107 -15.97 -0.99 4.30
C GLN A 107 -15.61 -2.44 3.97
N GLU A 108 -16.19 -2.99 2.89
CA GLU A 108 -15.91 -4.36 2.43
C GLU A 108 -14.48 -4.49 1.92
N VAL A 109 -14.01 -3.48 1.18
CA VAL A 109 -12.74 -3.51 0.45
C VAL A 109 -11.56 -3.14 1.37
N VAL A 110 -11.67 -2.04 2.12
CA VAL A 110 -10.56 -1.44 2.86
C VAL A 110 -10.53 -1.88 4.32
N GLY A 111 -11.69 -2.00 4.98
CA GLY A 111 -11.77 -2.40 6.39
C GLY A 111 -10.92 -3.64 6.75
N PRO A 112 -10.99 -4.74 5.98
CA PRO A 112 -10.18 -5.93 6.22
C PRO A 112 -8.69 -5.81 5.89
N LEU A 113 -8.27 -4.71 5.27
CA LEU A 113 -6.89 -4.44 4.87
C LEU A 113 -6.16 -3.55 5.87
N VAL A 114 -6.88 -2.73 6.66
CA VAL A 114 -6.26 -1.85 7.66
C VAL A 114 -5.42 -2.67 8.65
N TYR A 115 -4.16 -2.27 8.83
CA TYR A 115 -3.29 -2.88 9.83
C TYR A 115 -3.70 -2.44 11.23
N PRO A 116 -4.00 -3.36 12.17
CA PRO A 116 -4.28 -2.98 13.56
C PRO A 116 -3.12 -2.22 14.21
N GLU A 117 -1.89 -2.55 13.84
CA GLU A 117 -0.66 -1.88 14.26
C GLU A 117 -0.61 -0.43 13.81
N ALA A 118 -1.10 -0.14 12.60
CA ALA A 118 -1.15 1.22 12.07
C ALA A 118 -2.16 2.07 12.86
N VAL A 119 -3.33 1.51 13.20
CA VAL A 119 -4.32 2.19 14.04
C VAL A 119 -3.73 2.55 15.41
N ARG A 120 -3.10 1.58 16.09
CA ARG A 120 -2.44 1.84 17.40
C ARG A 120 -1.32 2.87 17.30
N MET A 121 -0.57 2.88 16.20
CA MET A 121 0.48 3.85 15.96
C MET A 121 -0.09 5.26 15.81
N ILE A 122 -1.15 5.42 15.03
CA ILE A 122 -1.86 6.68 14.81
C ILE A 122 -2.43 7.20 16.15
N GLU A 123 -3.12 6.36 16.90
CA GLU A 123 -3.70 6.70 18.20
C GLU A 123 -2.62 7.21 19.17
N ARG A 124 -1.50 6.48 19.29
CA ARG A 124 -0.39 6.87 20.16
C ARG A 124 0.17 8.25 19.80
N PHE A 125 0.41 8.52 18.51
CA PHE A 125 0.94 9.82 18.10
C PHE A 125 -0.07 10.96 18.33
N ARG A 126 -1.37 10.71 18.13
CA ARG A 126 -2.42 11.68 18.46
C ARG A 126 -2.48 11.99 19.95
N GLU A 127 -2.42 10.96 20.80
CA GLU A 127 -2.42 11.12 22.26
C GLU A 127 -1.22 11.93 22.75
N GLN A 128 -0.10 11.88 22.02
CA GLN A 128 1.10 12.66 22.31
C GLN A 128 1.03 14.10 21.75
N GLY A 129 -0.01 14.45 20.99
CA GLY A 129 -0.22 15.77 20.41
C GLY A 129 0.38 15.96 19.01
N SER A 130 0.82 14.89 18.35
CA SER A 130 1.27 14.95 16.95
C SER A 130 0.08 15.05 16.01
N GLU A 131 0.22 15.88 14.98
CA GLU A 131 -0.73 15.88 13.87
C GLU A 131 -0.46 14.70 12.92
N ILE A 132 -1.52 14.05 12.43
CA ILE A 132 -1.41 12.91 11.53
C ILE A 132 -1.79 13.35 10.11
N VAL A 133 -0.89 13.10 9.17
CA VAL A 133 -1.03 13.52 7.78
C VAL A 133 -0.86 12.32 6.85
N LEU A 134 -1.85 12.02 6.01
CA LEU A 134 -1.76 10.95 5.01
C LEU A 134 -1.25 11.49 3.67
N LEU A 135 -0.20 10.88 3.11
CA LEU A 135 0.36 11.21 1.80
C LEU A 135 0.31 9.98 0.88
N SER A 136 -0.50 10.00 -0.18
CA SER A 136 -0.72 8.81 -1.00
C SER A 136 -0.69 9.10 -2.50
N ALA A 137 -0.03 8.21 -3.25
CA ALA A 137 -0.03 8.28 -4.72
C ALA A 137 -1.39 7.90 -5.34
N SER A 138 -2.31 7.32 -4.56
CA SER A 138 -3.66 7.00 -5.00
C SER A 138 -4.49 8.27 -5.24
N GLY A 139 -5.54 8.13 -6.06
CA GLY A 139 -6.42 9.24 -6.43
C GLY A 139 -7.21 9.78 -5.23
N LEU A 140 -7.48 11.09 -5.24
CA LEU A 140 -8.21 11.80 -4.21
C LEU A 140 -9.52 11.11 -3.82
N GLU A 141 -10.32 10.69 -4.80
CA GLU A 141 -11.63 10.07 -4.58
C GLU A 141 -11.55 8.69 -3.88
N VAL A 142 -10.35 8.10 -3.81
CA VAL A 142 -10.07 6.87 -3.04
C VAL A 142 -9.47 7.20 -1.69
N VAL A 143 -8.50 8.13 -1.65
CA VAL A 143 -7.75 8.47 -0.44
C VAL A 143 -8.63 9.14 0.60
N GLU A 144 -9.47 10.11 0.20
CA GLU A 144 -10.33 10.86 1.12
C GLU A 144 -11.29 9.94 1.91
N PRO A 145 -12.05 9.03 1.28
CA PRO A 145 -12.88 8.08 2.02
C PRO A 145 -12.09 7.16 2.95
N ILE A 146 -10.89 6.73 2.55
CA ILE A 146 -10.02 5.90 3.39
C ILE A 146 -9.49 6.68 4.60
N ALA A 147 -9.09 7.94 4.39
CA ALA A 147 -8.68 8.84 5.45
C ALA A 147 -9.82 9.00 6.47
N GLY A 148 -11.05 9.25 5.99
CA GLY A 148 -12.24 9.30 6.83
C GLY A 148 -12.50 8.00 7.60
N LEU A 149 -12.32 6.83 6.98
CA LEU A 149 -12.46 5.52 7.63
C LEU A 149 -11.47 5.32 8.79
N ILE A 150 -10.22 5.77 8.61
CA ILE A 150 -9.15 5.67 9.61
C ILE A 150 -9.21 6.84 10.62
N GLY A 151 -10.04 7.85 10.34
CA GLY A 151 -10.19 9.06 11.13
C GLY A 151 -9.03 10.04 10.98
N ILE A 152 -8.35 10.08 9.82
CA ILE A 152 -7.31 11.06 9.48
C ILE A 152 -7.95 12.23 8.75
N GLU A 153 -7.84 13.43 9.32
CA GLU A 153 -8.47 14.64 8.76
C GLU A 153 -7.62 15.32 7.68
N ARG A 154 -6.29 15.31 7.84
CA ARG A 154 -5.38 15.95 6.90
C ARG A 154 -4.72 14.94 5.97
N PHE A 155 -4.84 15.18 4.67
CA PHE A 155 -4.21 14.33 3.66
C PHE A 155 -3.82 15.11 2.40
N ARG A 156 -2.91 14.53 1.62
CA ARG A 156 -2.64 14.89 0.22
C ARG A 156 -2.62 13.61 -0.61
N ALA A 157 -3.23 13.71 -1.79
CA ALA A 157 -3.46 12.61 -2.70
C ALA A 157 -3.16 13.05 -4.13
N THR A 158 -3.03 12.11 -5.06
CA THR A 158 -2.97 12.44 -6.48
C THR A 158 -4.30 13.06 -6.92
N THR A 159 -4.26 14.23 -7.55
CA THR A 159 -5.45 14.92 -8.09
C THR A 159 -5.42 14.90 -9.61
N MET A 160 -6.58 14.62 -10.20
CA MET A 160 -6.78 14.59 -11.64
C MET A 160 -7.55 15.83 -12.07
N ARG A 161 -7.24 16.38 -13.25
CA ARG A 161 -8.04 17.47 -13.81
C ARG A 161 -9.42 16.98 -14.21
N ILE A 162 -10.43 17.73 -13.82
CA ILE A 162 -11.85 17.42 -14.05
C ILE A 162 -12.44 18.44 -15.02
N ASP A 163 -12.99 17.95 -16.14
CA ASP A 163 -13.72 18.72 -17.14
C ASP A 163 -15.16 18.20 -17.19
N ASP A 164 -16.16 19.08 -17.02
CA ASP A 164 -17.59 18.73 -17.04
C ASP A 164 -17.96 17.52 -16.15
N GLY A 165 -17.40 17.47 -14.95
CA GLY A 165 -17.65 16.39 -13.98
C GLY A 165 -17.01 15.04 -14.34
N ARG A 166 -16.08 15.02 -15.31
CA ARG A 166 -15.37 13.83 -15.77
C ARG A 166 -13.87 14.03 -15.73
N TYR A 167 -13.10 12.96 -15.54
CA TYR A 167 -11.64 13.09 -15.62
C TYR A 167 -11.18 13.41 -17.06
N SER A 168 -10.36 14.44 -17.20
CA SER A 168 -9.73 14.85 -18.46
C SER A 168 -8.68 13.83 -18.96
N GLY A 169 -8.11 13.05 -18.02
CA GLY A 169 -6.95 12.19 -18.25
C GLY A 169 -5.61 12.85 -17.92
N GLU A 170 -5.62 14.09 -17.42
CA GLU A 170 -4.43 14.81 -16.97
C GLU A 170 -4.34 14.84 -15.44
N ILE A 171 -3.12 14.82 -14.89
CA ILE A 171 -2.84 14.92 -13.45
C ILE A 171 -2.51 16.37 -13.14
N ASP A 172 -3.21 16.96 -12.16
CA ASP A 172 -2.88 18.29 -11.63
C ASP A 172 -1.76 18.21 -10.58
N PHE A 173 -1.84 17.22 -9.67
CA PHE A 173 -0.80 16.94 -8.68
C PHE A 173 -0.57 15.44 -8.51
N TYR A 174 0.69 15.02 -8.48
CA TYR A 174 1.07 13.61 -8.33
C TYR A 174 1.80 13.36 -7.01
N CYS A 175 1.09 12.79 -6.03
CA CYS A 175 1.59 12.60 -4.67
C CYS A 175 2.44 11.32 -4.54
N TYR A 176 3.53 11.25 -5.32
CA TYR A 176 4.41 10.08 -5.42
C TYR A 176 5.89 10.50 -5.39
N GLY A 177 6.70 9.80 -4.60
CA GLY A 177 8.12 10.09 -4.43
C GLY A 177 8.39 11.55 -4.09
N ALA A 178 9.04 12.29 -4.99
CA ALA A 178 9.33 13.71 -4.80
C ALA A 178 8.07 14.56 -4.52
N GLY A 179 6.92 14.20 -5.12
CA GLY A 179 5.65 14.89 -4.86
C GLY A 179 5.15 14.71 -3.41
N LYS A 180 5.47 13.60 -2.75
CA LYS A 180 5.18 13.46 -1.31
C LYS A 180 6.07 14.35 -0.46
N ALA A 181 7.36 14.47 -0.81
CA ALA A 181 8.27 15.38 -0.13
C ALA A 181 7.86 16.85 -0.32
N GLU A 182 7.37 17.22 -1.50
CA GLU A 182 6.76 18.53 -1.78
C GLU A 182 5.53 18.77 -0.90
N ALA A 183 4.55 17.85 -0.90
CA ALA A 183 3.37 17.94 -0.06
C ALA A 183 3.70 18.06 1.44
N ALA A 184 4.70 17.32 1.93
CA ALA A 184 5.15 17.43 3.32
C ALA A 184 5.71 18.83 3.64
N ARG A 185 6.50 19.41 2.74
CA ARG A 185 7.02 20.79 2.88
C ARG A 185 5.91 21.83 2.87
N GLU A 186 4.94 21.70 1.97
CA GLU A 186 3.80 22.61 1.90
C GLU A 186 2.99 22.59 3.19
N ILE A 187 2.63 21.40 3.67
CA ILE A 187 1.86 21.25 4.92
C ILE A 187 2.65 21.77 6.12
N ALA A 188 3.96 21.52 6.17
CA ALA A 188 4.81 22.05 7.21
C ALA A 188 4.84 23.58 7.19
N ALA A 189 4.95 24.20 6.01
CA ALA A 189 4.89 25.65 5.87
C ALA A 189 3.53 26.23 6.26
N GLU A 190 2.43 25.61 5.83
CA GLU A 190 1.05 26.01 6.17
C GLU A 190 0.78 25.96 7.68
N SER A 191 1.42 25.02 8.39
CA SER A 191 1.13 24.70 9.80
C SER A 191 2.22 25.17 10.77
N GLY A 192 3.31 25.75 10.26
CA GLY A 192 4.47 26.14 11.07
C GLY A 192 5.22 24.96 11.67
N PHE A 193 5.19 23.78 11.04
CA PHE A 193 5.98 22.64 11.48
C PHE A 193 7.44 22.76 11.05
N ASP A 194 8.34 22.37 11.94
CA ASP A 194 9.73 22.14 11.60
C ASP A 194 9.86 20.67 11.15
N LEU A 195 10.21 20.45 9.88
CA LEU A 195 10.35 19.10 9.33
C LEU A 195 11.42 18.27 10.07
N SER A 196 12.44 18.90 10.66
CA SER A 196 13.43 18.21 11.51
C SER A 196 12.81 17.65 12.81
N ARG A 197 11.59 18.08 13.15
CA ARG A 197 10.77 17.61 14.26
C ARG A 197 9.52 16.87 13.78
N CYS A 198 9.48 16.46 12.52
CA CYS A 198 8.43 15.60 11.97
C CYS A 198 8.93 14.17 11.76
N ALA A 199 7.99 13.24 11.68
CA ALA A 199 8.24 11.85 11.35
C ALA A 199 7.62 11.47 10.02
N ALA A 200 8.17 10.44 9.34
CA ALA A 200 7.56 9.86 8.15
C ALA A 200 7.64 8.33 8.16
N TYR A 201 6.58 7.67 7.66
CA TYR A 201 6.46 6.22 7.56
C TYR A 201 6.03 5.80 6.16
N THR A 202 6.78 4.91 5.51
CA THR A 202 6.51 4.38 4.16
C THR A 202 7.10 2.97 3.97
N ASP A 203 6.60 2.23 2.99
CA ASP A 203 7.10 0.92 2.58
C ASP A 203 8.04 0.97 1.36
N SER A 204 8.05 2.07 0.61
CA SER A 204 8.64 2.09 -0.73
C SER A 204 9.88 2.96 -0.84
N ILE A 205 10.91 2.46 -1.54
CA ILE A 205 12.11 3.23 -1.92
C ILE A 205 11.79 4.48 -2.70
N THR A 206 10.64 4.50 -3.38
CA THR A 206 10.18 5.64 -4.17
C THR A 206 9.95 6.88 -3.30
N ASP A 207 9.62 6.68 -2.03
CA ASP A 207 9.42 7.74 -1.03
C ASP A 207 10.69 8.11 -0.26
N LEU A 208 11.87 7.65 -0.70
CA LEU A 208 13.15 8.10 -0.12
C LEU A 208 13.26 9.63 0.00
N PRO A 209 12.84 10.44 -1.01
CA PRO A 209 12.86 11.90 -0.87
C PRO A 209 12.00 12.43 0.30
N LEU A 210 10.91 11.73 0.68
CA LEU A 210 10.10 12.10 1.84
C LEU A 210 10.83 11.77 3.14
N LEU A 211 11.47 10.60 3.21
CA LEU A 211 12.24 10.19 4.39
C LEU A 211 13.47 11.09 4.61
N GLU A 212 14.03 11.66 3.55
CA GLU A 212 15.20 12.54 3.62
C GLU A 212 14.90 13.97 4.11
N VAL A 213 13.64 14.41 4.06
CA VAL A 213 13.27 15.77 4.50
C VAL A 213 12.85 15.85 5.96
N VAL A 214 12.50 14.72 6.58
CA VAL A 214 12.03 14.68 7.98
C VAL A 214 13.16 14.31 8.95
N GLY A 215 13.05 14.73 10.20
CA GLY A 215 14.03 14.38 11.24
C GLY A 215 13.86 12.98 11.83
N GLN A 216 12.67 12.39 11.74
CA GLN A 216 12.36 11.07 12.30
C GLN A 216 11.83 10.09 11.23
N PRO A 217 12.68 9.65 10.27
CA PRO A 217 12.28 8.67 9.26
C PRO A 217 12.16 7.26 9.86
N ALA A 218 11.12 6.55 9.47
CA ALA A 218 10.91 5.14 9.78
C ALA A 218 10.29 4.42 8.58
N VAL A 219 10.49 3.10 8.49
CA VAL A 219 10.00 2.33 7.35
C VAL A 219 9.10 1.19 7.82
N VAL A 220 8.01 0.93 7.11
CA VAL A 220 6.99 -0.08 7.46
C VAL A 220 6.95 -1.11 6.36
N ASN A 221 7.13 -2.40 6.69
CA ASN A 221 7.09 -3.48 5.70
C ASN A 221 7.94 -3.21 4.43
N PRO A 222 9.18 -2.68 4.53
CA PRO A 222 9.85 -2.07 3.39
C PRO A 222 10.15 -3.04 2.26
N ASP A 223 10.14 -2.53 1.03
CA ASP A 223 10.70 -3.23 -0.12
C ASP A 223 12.20 -3.54 0.06
N ARG A 224 12.77 -4.32 -0.87
CA ARG A 224 14.15 -4.80 -0.74
C ARG A 224 15.17 -3.65 -0.72
N GLU A 225 14.95 -2.61 -1.52
CA GLU A 225 15.88 -1.49 -1.68
C GLU A 225 15.79 -0.56 -0.48
N LEU A 226 14.58 -0.18 -0.07
CA LEU A 226 14.36 0.65 1.11
C LEU A 226 14.85 -0.04 2.38
N ARG A 227 14.73 -1.37 2.48
CA ARG A 227 15.29 -2.14 3.60
C ARG A 227 16.81 -2.05 3.67
N ALA A 228 17.51 -1.99 2.53
CA ALA A 228 18.95 -1.80 2.51
C ALA A 228 19.33 -0.41 3.02
N VAL A 229 18.66 0.63 2.51
CA VAL A 229 18.85 2.02 2.95
C VAL A 229 18.57 2.19 4.44
N ALA A 230 17.46 1.64 4.94
CA ALA A 230 17.10 1.72 6.35
C ALA A 230 18.15 1.05 7.26
N ARG A 231 18.75 -0.06 6.83
CA ARG A 231 19.84 -0.71 7.57
C ARG A 231 21.11 0.13 7.58
N GLU A 232 21.47 0.70 6.43
CA GLU A 232 22.65 1.56 6.29
C GLU A 232 22.53 2.83 7.15
N ARG A 233 21.34 3.46 7.15
CA ARG A 233 21.07 4.71 7.86
C ARG A 233 20.59 4.52 9.31
N GLY A 234 20.46 3.28 9.77
CA GLY A 234 19.98 2.97 11.12
C GLY A 234 18.52 3.36 11.38
N TRP A 235 17.69 3.47 10.32
CA TRP A 235 16.29 3.84 10.45
C TRP A 235 15.46 2.69 11.05
N PRO A 236 14.48 2.98 11.93
CA PRO A 236 13.57 1.98 12.46
C PRO A 236 12.81 1.24 11.36
N VAL A 237 12.78 -0.09 11.45
CA VAL A 237 12.02 -0.96 10.55
C VAL A 237 10.87 -1.60 11.31
N LEU A 238 9.64 -1.19 10.99
CA LEU A 238 8.41 -1.72 11.54
C LEU A 238 7.88 -2.85 10.66
N ARG A 239 7.21 -3.82 11.29
CA ARG A 239 6.56 -4.92 10.60
C ARG A 239 5.11 -5.01 11.05
N PHE A 240 4.19 -4.72 10.14
CA PHE A 240 2.77 -4.84 10.38
C PHE A 240 2.25 -6.10 9.72
N VAL A 241 1.43 -6.84 10.45
CA VAL A 241 0.86 -8.09 9.99
C VAL A 241 -0.63 -7.92 9.87
N ARG A 242 -1.19 -8.29 8.72
CA ARG A 242 -2.63 -8.30 8.55
C ARG A 242 -3.23 -9.27 9.56
N ALA A 243 -4.24 -8.83 10.32
CA ALA A 243 -4.97 -9.72 11.21
C ALA A 243 -5.52 -10.89 10.37
N ALA A 244 -5.08 -12.11 10.66
CA ALA A 244 -5.56 -13.29 9.95
C ALA A 244 -7.08 -13.35 10.07
N SER A 245 -7.78 -13.27 8.93
CA SER A 245 -9.22 -13.48 8.91
C SER A 245 -9.53 -14.88 9.46
N ARG A 246 -10.77 -15.12 9.92
CA ARG A 246 -11.18 -16.50 10.28
C ARG A 246 -10.92 -17.49 9.15
N ARG A 247 -11.03 -17.06 7.88
CA ARG A 247 -10.70 -17.89 6.70
C ARG A 247 -9.21 -18.20 6.63
N ASP A 248 -8.33 -17.24 6.93
CA ASP A 248 -6.87 -17.45 6.91
C ASP A 248 -6.40 -18.31 8.08
N ARG A 249 -7.10 -18.27 9.21
CA ARG A 249 -6.88 -19.19 10.32
C ARG A 249 -7.35 -20.60 9.98
N LEU A 250 -8.50 -20.74 9.34
CA LEU A 250 -9.06 -22.03 8.91
C LEU A 250 -8.24 -22.68 7.79
N SER A 251 -7.73 -21.90 6.82
CA SER A 251 -6.83 -22.41 5.80
C SER A 251 -5.51 -22.89 6.40
N ARG A 252 -4.87 -22.11 7.28
CA ARG A 252 -3.65 -22.53 7.98
C ARG A 252 -3.87 -23.74 8.90
N LEU A 253 -5.06 -23.88 9.50
CA LEU A 253 -5.41 -25.05 10.30
C LEU A 253 -5.60 -26.27 9.41
N ARG A 254 -6.29 -26.12 8.27
CA ARG A 254 -6.45 -27.16 7.25
C ARG A 254 -5.09 -27.62 6.72
N ASP A 255 -4.21 -26.69 6.37
CA ASP A 255 -2.88 -26.99 5.82
C ASP A 255 -2.01 -27.74 6.85
N ARG A 256 -2.08 -27.35 8.14
CA ARG A 256 -1.42 -28.07 9.25
C ARG A 256 -2.02 -29.46 9.52
N LEU A 257 -3.31 -29.65 9.25
CA LEU A 257 -3.98 -30.93 9.39
C LEU A 257 -3.67 -31.85 8.21
N SER A 258 -3.56 -31.32 6.98
CA SER A 258 -3.09 -32.08 5.82
C SER A 258 -1.62 -32.48 5.91
N ASP A 259 -0.77 -31.66 6.55
CA ASP A 259 0.62 -32.02 6.83
C ASP A 259 0.74 -33.12 7.91
N ARG A 260 -0.23 -33.19 8.83
CA ARG A 260 -0.27 -34.24 9.88
C ARG A 260 -0.97 -35.53 9.44
N PHE A 261 -1.82 -35.43 8.43
CA PHE A 261 -2.56 -36.55 7.85
C PHE A 261 -2.45 -36.47 6.33
N PRO A 262 -1.31 -36.88 5.73
CA PRO A 262 -1.24 -37.07 4.29
C PRO A 262 -2.38 -38.01 3.87
N ALA A 263 -3.04 -37.69 2.76
CA ALA A 263 -4.24 -38.37 2.24
C ALA A 263 -4.03 -39.86 1.87
N ASP A 264 -2.86 -40.40 2.19
CA ASP A 264 -2.39 -41.72 1.80
C ASP A 264 -2.54 -42.74 2.96
N ALA A 265 -3.00 -42.29 4.14
CA ALA A 265 -3.15 -43.13 5.34
C ALA A 265 -4.62 -43.31 5.77
N ALA A 266 -5.51 -43.72 4.84
CA ALA A 266 -6.76 -44.39 5.19
C ALA A 266 -7.30 -45.17 3.97
N GLY A 267 -7.08 -46.48 3.97
CA GLY A 267 -7.68 -47.38 3.00
C GLY A 267 -9.19 -47.61 3.23
N ALA A 268 -9.91 -47.66 2.10
CA ALA A 268 -11.13 -48.42 1.80
C ALA A 268 -12.47 -48.10 2.53
N GLY A 269 -13.49 -47.72 1.73
CA GLY A 269 -14.89 -47.95 2.11
C GLY A 269 -16.01 -47.10 1.48
N ALA A 270 -16.28 -47.29 0.18
CA ALA A 270 -17.62 -47.32 -0.46
C ALA A 270 -18.63 -46.12 -0.43
N LEU A 271 -18.97 -45.68 -1.66
CA LEU A 271 -20.26 -45.20 -2.21
C LEU A 271 -20.68 -43.71 -2.11
N GLY A 272 -20.78 -43.07 -3.29
CA GLY A 272 -21.60 -41.87 -3.52
C GLY A 272 -21.01 -40.89 -4.54
N GLY A 273 -21.23 -41.15 -5.84
CA GLY A 273 -20.63 -40.39 -6.94
C GLY A 273 -21.18 -38.97 -7.13
N ALA A 274 -20.27 -38.03 -7.41
CA ALA A 274 -20.52 -36.84 -8.22
C ALA A 274 -19.22 -36.48 -8.96
N ALA A 275 -19.33 -36.27 -10.26
CA ALA A 275 -18.21 -36.05 -11.17
C ALA A 275 -17.33 -34.85 -10.76
N SER A 276 -16.05 -35.14 -10.47
CA SER A 276 -14.99 -34.14 -10.33
C SER A 276 -14.29 -33.99 -11.68
N ALA A 277 -14.58 -32.90 -12.39
CA ALA A 277 -13.75 -32.45 -13.49
C ALA A 277 -12.58 -31.65 -12.89
N SER A 278 -11.39 -32.26 -12.91
CA SER A 278 -10.14 -31.62 -12.54
C SER A 278 -9.88 -30.40 -13.42
N ARG A 279 -9.97 -29.20 -12.84
CA ARG A 279 -9.28 -28.02 -13.38
C ARG A 279 -8.11 -27.73 -12.47
N ARG A 280 -6.91 -28.07 -12.95
CA ARG A 280 -5.65 -27.53 -12.44
C ARG A 280 -5.72 -26.01 -12.63
N GLU A 281 -5.88 -25.28 -11.53
CA GLU A 281 -5.56 -23.85 -11.50
C GLU A 281 -4.04 -23.73 -11.56
N PRO A 282 -3.46 -23.00 -12.52
CA PRO A 282 -2.03 -22.74 -12.52
C PRO A 282 -1.72 -21.74 -11.40
N GLU A 283 -0.89 -22.15 -10.45
CA GLU A 283 -0.31 -21.23 -9.47
C GLU A 283 0.52 -20.16 -10.20
N LEU A 284 0.11 -18.90 -10.08
CA LEU A 284 0.86 -17.76 -10.59
C LEU A 284 1.81 -17.25 -9.49
N PRO A 285 3.10 -17.05 -9.79
CA PRO A 285 4.09 -16.63 -8.80
C PRO A 285 3.86 -15.18 -8.35
N VAL A 286 3.96 -14.99 -7.04
CA VAL A 286 3.88 -13.73 -6.31
C VAL A 286 5.12 -12.89 -6.58
N VAL A 287 5.11 -12.09 -7.66
CA VAL A 287 6.06 -10.98 -7.86
C VAL A 287 5.31 -9.83 -8.52
N LEU A 288 4.68 -8.97 -7.72
CA LEU A 288 4.06 -7.71 -8.14
C LEU A 288 3.95 -6.79 -6.93
N ALA A 289 5.10 -6.28 -6.48
CA ALA A 289 5.21 -5.28 -5.44
C ALA A 289 6.21 -4.22 -5.90
N ALA A 290 5.75 -3.31 -6.77
CA ALA A 290 6.27 -1.97 -7.01
C ALA A 290 5.46 -1.37 -8.18
N GLY A 291 4.61 -0.39 -7.88
CA GLY A 291 3.77 0.29 -8.87
C GLY A 291 2.32 -0.19 -8.84
N GLY A 292 1.50 0.50 -8.04
CA GLY A 292 0.06 0.25 -7.96
C GLY A 292 -0.58 0.24 -9.36
N VAL A 293 -1.09 -0.93 -9.75
CA VAL A 293 -2.44 -1.21 -10.33
C VAL A 293 -2.96 -0.39 -11.48
N LEU A 294 -2.83 0.93 -11.42
CA LEU A 294 -2.86 1.73 -12.62
C LEU A 294 -1.85 1.17 -13.63
N ALA A 295 -0.71 0.63 -13.16
CA ALA A 295 0.27 -0.08 -13.99
C ALA A 295 -0.29 -1.40 -14.58
N ALA A 296 -1.04 -2.16 -13.77
CA ALA A 296 -1.72 -3.39 -14.20
C ALA A 296 -2.98 -3.18 -15.06
N LEU A 297 -3.40 -1.94 -15.34
CA LEU A 297 -4.49 -1.63 -16.26
C LEU A 297 -3.98 -1.02 -17.58
N ALA A 298 -2.79 -0.42 -17.59
CA ALA A 298 -2.30 0.45 -18.67
C ALA A 298 -1.87 -0.27 -19.96
N ALA A 299 -1.51 -1.53 -19.87
CA ALA A 299 -0.54 -2.03 -20.82
C ALA A 299 -1.17 -2.72 -22.06
N GLY A 300 -2.44 -3.14 -22.04
CA GLY A 300 -3.00 -3.80 -23.23
C GLY A 300 -3.87 -2.90 -24.11
N ILE A 301 -3.76 -1.58 -24.03
CA ILE A 301 -4.23 -0.70 -25.13
C ILE A 301 -3.22 -0.70 -26.29
N LEU A 302 -1.96 -1.10 -26.06
CA LEU A 302 -0.90 -1.12 -27.10
C LEU A 302 -1.09 -2.18 -28.19
N LEU A 303 -1.85 -3.25 -27.95
CA LEU A 303 -2.09 -4.29 -28.97
C LEU A 303 -3.32 -4.02 -29.86
N ALA A 304 -4.17 -3.05 -29.52
CA ALA A 304 -5.39 -2.76 -30.28
C ALA A 304 -5.24 -1.68 -31.37
N ARG A 305 -4.11 -0.97 -31.42
CA ARG A 305 -3.86 0.08 -32.43
C ARG A 305 -2.92 -0.33 -33.57
N ARG A 306 -2.58 -1.61 -33.69
CA ARG A 306 -1.79 -2.13 -34.83
C ARG A 306 -2.60 -2.93 -35.86
N SER A 307 -3.93 -2.91 -35.77
CA SER A 307 -4.83 -3.63 -36.68
C SER A 307 -6.06 -2.80 -37.10
N ARG A 308 -5.84 -1.54 -37.46
CA ARG A 308 -6.72 -0.77 -38.38
C ARG A 308 -5.84 0.12 -39.25
#